data_AF-A0A1G1FCN6-F1
#
_entry.id   AF-A0A1G1FCN6-F1
#
_cell.length_a   1.000
_cell.length_b   1.000
_cell.length_c   1.000
_cell.angle_alpha   90.00
_cell.angle_beta   90.00
_cell.angle_gamma   90.00
#
_symmetry.space_group_name_H-M   'P 1'
#
loop_
_entity.id
_entity.type
_entity.pdbx_description
1 polymer ?
#
loop_
_entity_poly.entity_id
_entity_poly.type
_entity_poly.pdbx_seq_one_letter_code
_entity_poly.pdbx_strand_id
1 'polypeptide(L)'
;MVAFAILSVAIVSIFQLFSTALRTTKKAADYTNAVFYARSMLDEAYSVTDPTELPSRLEFEEGFEGKREVSIVSESEDSSTKLYEVAVTVTWPPAGSLVIKGLRTVYETE
;
A
#
# COMPACT_ATOMS: atom_id res chain seq x y z
N MET A 1 -44.11 28.26 8.29
CA MET A 1 -42.92 27.72 9.00
C MET A 1 -42.40 26.41 8.40
N VAL A 2 -43.27 25.50 7.94
CA VAL A 2 -42.88 24.20 7.34
C VAL A 2 -41.89 24.34 6.17
N ALA A 3 -42.08 25.33 5.28
CA ALA A 3 -41.18 25.54 4.14
C ALA A 3 -39.72 25.84 4.56
N PHE A 4 -39.51 26.63 5.61
CA PHE A 4 -38.18 26.92 6.15
C PHE A 4 -37.57 25.69 6.82
N ALA A 5 -38.38 24.86 7.49
CA ALA A 5 -37.90 23.61 8.07
C ALA A 5 -37.38 22.65 6.99
N ILE A 6 -38.12 22.50 5.88
CA ILE A 6 -37.69 21.66 4.74
C ILE A 6 -36.42 22.22 4.11
N LEU A 7 -36.34 23.53 3.90
CA LEU A 7 -35.15 24.18 3.33
C LEU A 7 -33.90 23.95 4.20
N SER A 8 -34.02 24.12 5.52
CA SER A 8 -32.90 23.90 6.44
C SER A 8 -32.41 22.46 6.41
N VAL A 9 -33.33 21.48 6.39
CA VAL A 9 -32.96 20.06 6.30
C VAL A 9 -32.26 19.75 4.98
N ALA A 10 -32.73 20.30 3.87
CA ALA A 10 -32.10 20.11 2.56
C ALA A 10 -30.67 20.65 2.53
N ILE A 11 -30.44 21.86 3.05
CA ILE A 11 -29.11 22.48 3.08
C ILE A 11 -28.13 21.66 3.94
N VAL A 12 -28.56 21.25 5.14
CA VAL A 12 -27.73 20.42 6.02
C VAL A 12 -27.39 19.10 5.36
N SER A 13 -28.36 18.46 4.69
CA SER A 13 -28.15 17.20 3.98
C SER A 13 -27.14 17.34 2.85
N ILE A 14 -27.19 18.44 2.09
CA ILE A 14 -26.22 18.73 1.02
C ILE A 14 -24.81 18.85 1.60
N PHE A 15 -24.62 19.61 2.68
CA PHE A 15 -23.31 19.74 3.31
C PHE A 15 -22.77 18.40 3.83
N GLN A 16 -23.62 17.57 4.43
CA GLN A 16 -23.23 16.24 4.89
C GLN A 16 -22.78 15.33 3.73
N LEU A 17 -23.48 15.38 2.60
CA LEU A 17 -23.11 14.63 1.39
C LEU A 17 -21.75 15.08 0.86
N PHE A 18 -21.52 16.39 0.76
CA PHE A 18 -20.23 16.92 0.31
C PHE A 18 -19.09 16.56 1.25
N SER A 19 -19.27 16.70 2.57
CA SER A 19 -18.25 16.30 3.56
C SER A 19 -17.91 14.82 3.46
N THR A 20 -18.92 13.97 3.25
CA THR A 20 -18.73 12.53 3.07
C THR A 20 -17.96 12.23 1.79
N ALA A 21 -18.36 12.85 0.66
CA ALA A 21 -17.71 12.69 -0.62
C ALA A 21 -16.22 13.10 -0.57
N LEU A 22 -15.91 14.25 0.03
CA LEU A 22 -14.53 14.72 0.20
C LEU A 22 -13.69 13.74 1.02
N ARG A 23 -14.25 13.22 2.11
CA ARG A 23 -13.57 12.22 2.96
C ARG A 23 -13.31 10.93 2.20
N THR A 24 -14.27 10.45 1.41
CA THR A 24 -14.09 9.23 0.61
C THR A 24 -13.06 9.41 -0.50
N THR A 25 -13.05 10.57 -1.16
CA THR A 25 -12.08 10.87 -2.22
C THR A 25 -10.66 10.95 -1.66
N LYS A 26 -10.46 11.64 -0.54
CA LYS A 26 -9.15 11.66 0.13
C LYS A 26 -8.69 10.25 0.50
N LYS A 27 -9.57 9.46 1.11
CA LYS A 27 -9.25 8.06 1.44
C LYS A 27 -8.85 7.26 0.20
N ALA A 28 -9.59 7.37 -0.90
CA ALA A 28 -9.28 6.68 -2.15
C ALA A 28 -7.92 7.12 -2.74
N ALA A 29 -7.60 8.40 -2.68
CA ALA A 29 -6.30 8.94 -3.09
C ALA A 29 -5.16 8.37 -2.23
N ASP A 30 -5.33 8.38 -0.90
CA ASP A 30 -4.32 7.85 0.03
C ASP A 30 -4.05 6.35 -0.22
N TYR A 31 -5.09 5.55 -0.45
CA TYR A 31 -4.94 4.13 -0.82
C TYR A 31 -4.24 3.94 -2.17
N THR A 32 -4.57 4.78 -3.15
CA THR A 32 -3.95 4.72 -4.48
C THR A 32 -2.45 5.01 -4.37
N ASN A 33 -2.07 6.05 -3.62
CA ASN A 33 -0.67 6.38 -3.35
C ASN A 33 0.04 5.25 -2.60
N ALA A 34 -0.58 4.68 -1.56
CA ALA A 34 -0.02 3.54 -0.84
C ALA A 34 0.24 2.33 -1.75
N VAL A 35 -0.66 2.02 -2.68
CA VAL A 35 -0.48 0.95 -3.66
C VAL A 35 0.70 1.26 -4.59
N PHE A 36 0.82 2.51 -5.06
CA PHE A 36 1.95 2.91 -5.90
C PHE A 36 3.30 2.79 -5.16
N TYR A 37 3.39 3.25 -3.91
CA TYR A 37 4.61 3.10 -3.11
C TYR A 37 4.93 1.63 -2.82
N ALA A 38 3.93 0.84 -2.42
CA ALA A 38 4.11 -0.59 -2.16
C ALA A 38 4.59 -1.34 -3.41
N ARG A 39 4.00 -1.03 -4.57
CA ARG A 39 4.37 -1.64 -5.85
C ARG A 39 5.77 -1.21 -6.30
N SER A 40 6.12 0.06 -6.13
CA SER A 40 7.47 0.55 -6.42
C SER A 40 8.53 -0.20 -5.59
N MET A 41 8.30 -0.37 -4.28
CA MET A 41 9.19 -1.16 -3.42
C MET A 41 9.26 -2.63 -3.84
N LEU A 42 8.14 -3.20 -4.28
CA LEU A 42 8.08 -4.59 -4.72
C LEU A 42 8.83 -4.78 -6.05
N ASP A 43 8.66 -3.87 -7.01
CA ASP A 43 9.36 -3.89 -8.30
C ASP A 43 10.88 -3.67 -8.12
N GLU A 44 11.29 -2.84 -7.17
CA GLU A 44 12.70 -2.68 -6.78
C GLU A 44 13.27 -3.99 -6.20
N ALA A 45 12.51 -4.67 -5.34
CA ALA A 45 12.88 -5.99 -4.80
C ALA A 45 12.97 -7.07 -5.89
N TYR A 46 12.23 -6.91 -6.99
CA TYR A 46 12.30 -7.82 -8.14
C TYR A 46 13.42 -7.50 -9.12
N SER A 47 13.96 -6.28 -9.07
CA SER A 47 15.01 -5.82 -9.98
C SER A 47 16.42 -6.19 -9.54
N VAL A 48 16.63 -6.45 -8.24
CA VAL A 48 17.93 -6.84 -7.67
C VAL A 48 18.12 -8.35 -7.64
N THR A 49 19.37 -8.83 -7.63
CA THR A 49 19.68 -10.26 -7.51
C THR A 49 19.41 -10.78 -6.09
N ASP A 50 19.77 -10.00 -5.06
CA ASP A 50 19.44 -10.29 -3.66
C ASP A 50 18.51 -9.21 -3.07
N PRO A 51 17.22 -9.50 -2.88
CA PRO A 51 16.27 -8.57 -2.28
C PRO A 51 16.55 -8.22 -0.81
N THR A 52 17.50 -8.89 -0.16
CA THR A 52 17.91 -8.66 1.23
C THR A 52 18.85 -7.46 1.38
N GLU A 53 19.53 -7.05 0.31
CA GLU A 53 20.46 -5.89 0.33
C GLU A 53 19.74 -4.54 0.30
N LEU A 54 18.42 -4.54 0.03
CA LEU A 54 17.61 -3.33 -0.05
C LEU A 54 17.19 -2.82 1.33
N PRO A 55 17.04 -1.50 1.51
CA PRO A 55 16.57 -0.94 2.77
C PRO A 55 15.17 -1.48 3.11
N SER A 56 15.07 -2.06 4.31
CA SER A 56 13.84 -2.66 4.83
C SER A 56 12.79 -1.65 5.24
N ARG A 57 13.14 -0.36 5.36
CA ARG A 57 12.22 0.73 5.70
C ARG A 57 12.50 1.95 4.82
N LEU A 58 11.45 2.55 4.28
CA LEU A 58 11.50 3.81 3.55
C LEU A 58 10.42 4.74 4.07
N GLU A 59 10.76 6.03 4.18
CA GLU A 59 9.80 7.10 4.42
C GLU A 59 9.49 7.77 3.08
N PHE A 60 8.21 7.97 2.82
CA PHE A 60 7.69 8.64 1.63
C PHE A 60 7.06 9.98 2.03
N GLU A 61 6.66 10.76 1.02
CA GLU A 61 5.98 12.04 1.23
C GLU A 61 4.67 11.86 2.01
N GLU A 62 4.20 12.94 2.65
CA GLU A 62 2.94 12.98 3.42
C GLU A 62 2.85 12.01 4.61
N GLY A 63 3.99 11.54 5.12
CA GLY A 63 4.07 10.69 6.31
C GLY A 63 3.76 9.21 6.05
N PHE A 64 3.82 8.79 4.78
CA PHE A 64 3.75 7.38 4.41
C PHE A 64 5.05 6.68 4.80
N GLU A 65 4.94 5.53 5.46
CA GLU A 65 6.08 4.69 5.82
C GLU A 65 5.92 3.32 5.17
N GLY A 66 6.93 2.89 4.42
CA GLY A 66 7.01 1.55 3.84
C GLY A 66 7.97 0.66 4.62
N LYS A 67 7.58 -0.57 4.88
CA LYS A 67 8.41 -1.65 5.45
C LYS A 67 8.41 -2.84 4.50
N ARG A 68 9.59 -3.37 4.22
CA ARG A 68 9.81 -4.55 3.37
C ARG A 68 10.32 -5.69 4.23
N GLU A 69 9.67 -6.83 4.14
CA GLU A 69 10.07 -8.09 4.77
C GLU A 69 10.27 -9.12 3.67
N VAL A 70 11.45 -9.73 3.64
CA VAL A 70 11.81 -10.76 2.66
C VAL A 70 12.00 -12.07 3.43
N SER A 71 11.29 -13.12 3.03
CA SER A 71 11.39 -14.45 3.61
C SER A 71 11.63 -15.49 2.53
N ILE A 72 12.55 -16.43 2.78
CA ILE A 72 12.84 -17.55 1.89
C ILE A 72 11.83 -18.66 2.20
N VAL A 73 11.01 -19.04 1.22
CA VAL A 73 9.89 -19.99 1.41
C VAL A 73 10.31 -21.43 1.12
N SER A 74 11.23 -21.64 0.17
CA SER A 74 11.78 -22.97 -0.12
C SER A 74 13.13 -22.86 -0.81
N GLU A 75 14.11 -23.60 -0.28
CA GLU A 75 15.36 -23.94 -0.94
C GLU A 75 15.18 -25.37 -1.47
N SER A 76 15.20 -25.55 -2.79
CA SER A 76 15.07 -26.89 -3.38
C SER A 76 16.41 -27.63 -3.20
N GLU A 77 16.39 -28.90 -2.77
CA GLU A 77 17.61 -29.73 -2.57
C GLU A 77 18.51 -29.80 -3.83
N ASP A 78 17.98 -29.52 -5.02
CA ASP A 78 18.68 -29.43 -6.31
C ASP A 78 19.16 -28.00 -6.67
N SER A 79 19.69 -27.25 -5.69
CA SER A 79 20.67 -26.12 -5.84
C SER A 79 20.44 -25.02 -6.90
N SER A 80 19.29 -24.95 -7.59
CA SER A 80 19.11 -24.12 -8.80
C SER A 80 17.92 -23.16 -8.73
N THR A 81 17.07 -23.28 -7.69
CA THR A 81 15.87 -22.44 -7.54
C THR A 81 15.63 -22.05 -6.09
N LYS A 82 15.72 -20.74 -5.81
CA LYS A 82 15.36 -20.14 -4.52
C LYS A 82 14.03 -19.39 -4.66
N LEU A 83 13.07 -19.72 -3.79
CA LEU A 83 11.76 -19.04 -3.72
C LEU A 83 11.78 -17.98 -2.61
N TYR A 84 11.61 -16.72 -2.99
CA TYR A 84 11.51 -15.58 -2.09
C TYR A 84 10.05 -15.09 -2.01
N GLU A 85 9.50 -14.96 -0.81
CA GLU A 85 8.30 -14.17 -0.54
C GLU A 85 8.74 -12.78 -0.09
N VAL A 86 8.28 -11.75 -0.80
CA VAL A 86 8.51 -10.35 -0.46
C VAL A 86 7.18 -9.77 -0.01
N ALA A 87 7.09 -9.41 1.27
CA ALA A 87 5.97 -8.69 1.84
C ALA A 87 6.32 -7.21 2.00
N VAL A 88 5.51 -6.33 1.41
CA VAL A 88 5.63 -4.88 1.56
C VAL A 88 4.42 -4.37 2.34
N THR A 89 4.69 -3.70 3.45
CA THR A 89 3.69 -3.04 4.30
C THR A 89 3.86 -1.55 4.18
N VAL A 90 2.83 -0.82 3.76
CA VAL A 90 2.81 0.65 3.75
C VAL A 90 1.79 1.14 4.77
N THR A 91 2.20 2.06 5.65
CA THR A 91 1.37 2.67 6.70
C THR A 91 1.33 4.18 6.53
N TRP A 92 0.18 4.80 6.80
CA TRP A 92 0.03 6.25 6.72
C TRP A 92 -0.97 6.80 7.75
N PRO A 93 -0.82 8.07 8.19
CA PRO A 93 -1.77 8.72 9.09
C PRO A 93 -3.14 8.88 8.42
N PRO A 94 -4.26 8.84 9.17
CA PRO A 94 -4.37 8.69 10.63
C PRO A 94 -4.39 7.24 11.13
N ALA A 95 -4.64 6.24 10.28
CA ALA A 95 -4.65 4.81 10.64
C ALA A 95 -4.66 3.88 9.41
N GLY A 96 -4.14 4.34 8.27
CA GLY A 96 -4.11 3.54 7.04
C GLY A 96 -2.99 2.51 7.07
N SER A 97 -3.28 1.28 6.65
CA SER A 97 -2.27 0.24 6.43
C SER A 97 -2.66 -0.59 5.22
N LEU A 98 -1.67 -0.89 4.40
CA LEU A 98 -1.78 -1.74 3.22
C LEU A 98 -0.63 -2.75 3.25
N VAL A 99 -0.95 -4.02 3.05
CA VAL A 99 0.06 -5.08 2.89
C VAL A 99 -0.11 -5.68 1.51
N ILE A 100 0.95 -5.66 0.72
CA ILE A 100 1.03 -6.37 -0.55
C ILE A 100 2.09 -7.46 -0.40
N LYS A 101 1.72 -8.68 -0.81
CA LYS A 101 2.62 -9.83 -0.84
C LYS A 101 2.91 -10.19 -2.29
N GLY A 102 4.17 -10.49 -2.58
CA GLY A 102 4.62 -10.98 -3.87
C GLY A 102 5.53 -12.19 -3.72
N LEU A 103 5.42 -13.14 -4.65
CA LEU A 103 6.28 -14.32 -4.72
C LEU A 103 7.24 -14.16 -5.90
N ARG A 104 8.54 -14.36 -5.67
CA ARG A 104 9.57 -14.36 -6.71
C ARG A 104 10.40 -15.62 -6.65
N THR A 105 10.48 -16.32 -7.77
CA THR A 105 11.44 -17.40 -8.00
C THR A 105 12.67 -16.82 -8.69
N VAL A 106 13.85 -17.03 -8.12
CA VAL A 106 15.12 -16.74 -8.79
C VAL A 106 15.72 -18.07 -9.24
N TYR A 107 15.97 -18.19 -10.55
CA TYR A 107 16.74 -19.29 -11.13
C TYR A 107 18.21 -18.88 -11.12
N GLU A 108 19.04 -19.66 -10.44
CA GLU A 108 20.50 -19.49 -10.46
C GLU A 108 20.99 -20.26 -11.70
N THR A 109 21.11 -19.59 -12.84
CA THR A 109 21.78 -20.17 -14.01
C THR A 109 23.29 -20.05 -13.82
N GLU A 110 23.89 -21.23 -13.67
CA GLU A 110 25.34 -21.54 -13.62
C GLU A 110 26.18 -20.79 -14.66
#